data_AF-A0A959Y3Z1-F1
#
_entry.id   AF-A0A959Y3Z1-F1
#
_cell.length_a   1.000
_cell.length_b   1.000
_cell.length_c   1.000
_cell.angle_alpha   90.00
_cell.angle_beta   90.00
_cell.angle_gamma   90.00
#
_symmetry.space_group_name_H-M   'P 1'
#
loop_
_entity.id
_entity.type
_entity.pdbx_description
1 polymer ?
#
loop_
_entity_poly.entity_id
_entity_poly.type
_entity_poly.pdbx_seq_one_letter_code
_entity_poly.pdbx_strand_id
1 'polypeptide(L)' 'LQHVVIGDGADKASELWANRTDIRHLPGIKPHARHLAPLAEARLAKGETDDLAYLVPAYGKGANVTQPAKKAQ' A
#
# COMPACT_ATOMS: atom_id res chain seq x y z
N LEU A 1 2.61 14.15 -15.55
CA LEU A 1 1.77 13.62 -14.44
C LEU A 1 2.69 13.38 -13.26
N GLN A 2 2.39 13.95 -12.08
CA GLN A 2 3.22 13.79 -10.89
C GLN A 2 2.69 12.58 -10.10
N HIS A 3 3.56 11.61 -9.83
CA HIS A 3 3.24 10.45 -9.00
C HIS A 3 3.44 10.81 -7.52
N VAL A 4 2.60 10.28 -6.63
CA VAL A 4 2.73 10.47 -5.18
C VAL A 4 3.09 9.15 -4.53
N VAL A 5 4.14 9.15 -3.70
CA VAL A 5 4.56 7.98 -2.91
C VAL A 5 4.40 8.28 -1.42
N ILE A 6 3.91 7.30 -0.66
CA ILE A 6 3.54 7.41 0.75
C ILE A 6 3.85 6.13 1.54
N GLY A 7 3.86 6.25 2.86
CA GLY A 7 3.97 5.13 3.80
C GLY A 7 5.39 4.71 4.10
N ASP A 8 5.55 3.83 5.10
CA ASP A 8 6.84 3.44 5.67
C ASP A 8 7.85 2.94 4.62
N GLY A 9 7.38 2.27 3.56
CA GLY A 9 8.25 1.83 2.47
C GLY A 9 8.82 3.00 1.66
N ALA A 10 7.99 4.00 1.33
CA ALA A 10 8.43 5.20 0.64
C ALA A 10 9.37 6.05 1.52
N ASP A 11 9.09 6.13 2.82
CA ASP A 11 9.93 6.86 3.78
C ASP A 11 11.34 6.26 3.87
N LYS A 12 11.43 4.93 3.96
CA LYS A 12 12.71 4.20 3.96
C LYS A 12 13.47 4.33 2.63
N ALA A 13 12.75 4.50 1.52
CA ALA A 13 13.31 4.61 0.18
C ALA A 13 13.48 6.07 -0.29
N SER A 14 13.45 7.04 0.63
CA SER A 14 13.47 8.48 0.34
C SER A 14 14.58 8.92 -0.64
N GLU A 15 15.77 8.32 -0.54
CA GLU A 15 16.89 8.59 -1.45
C GLU A 15 16.58 8.25 -2.91
N LEU A 16 15.75 7.23 -3.18
CA LEU A 16 15.36 6.86 -4.55
C LEU A 16 14.50 7.93 -5.22
N TRP A 17 13.79 8.74 -4.43
CA TRP A 17 12.87 9.76 -4.93
C TRP A 17 13.55 11.12 -5.06
N ALA A 18 14.64 11.36 -4.33
CA ALA A 18 15.27 12.68 -4.20
C ALA A 18 15.64 13.33 -5.55
N ASN A 19 16.00 12.52 -6.56
CA ASN A 19 16.44 12.98 -7.88
C ASN A 19 15.34 12.86 -8.97
N ARG A 20 14.10 12.56 -8.59
CA ARG A 20 12.98 12.32 -9.52
C ARG A 20 11.99 13.48 -9.49
N THR A 21 11.97 14.28 -10.56
CA THR A 21 11.07 15.44 -10.69
C THR A 21 9.61 15.05 -10.93
N ASP A 22 9.36 13.82 -11.36
CA ASP A 22 8.04 13.25 -11.61
C ASP A 22 7.41 12.61 -10.36
N ILE A 23 8.14 12.52 -9.24
CA ILE A 23 7.70 11.88 -8.01
C ILE A 23 7.67 12.89 -6.87
N ARG A 24 6.55 12.92 -6.14
CA ARG A 24 6.40 13.65 -4.88
C ARG A 24 6.29 12.66 -3.74
N HIS A 25 7.29 12.65 -2.87
CA HIS A 25 7.26 11.89 -1.61
C HIS A 25 6.55 12.69 -0.52
N LEU A 26 5.53 12.10 0.11
CA LEU A 26 4.86 12.67 1.29
C LEU A 26 5.20 11.81 2.52
N PRO A 27 6.06 12.30 3.43
CA PRO A 27 6.55 11.52 4.55
C PRO A 27 5.51 11.35 5.67
N GLY A 28 5.62 10.26 6.44
CA GLY A 28 4.89 10.08 7.69
C GLY A 28 3.39 9.79 7.54
N ILE A 29 2.93 9.50 6.33
CA ILE A 29 1.53 9.15 6.06
C ILE A 29 1.24 7.73 6.57
N LYS A 30 0.25 7.62 7.46
CA LYS A 30 -0.21 6.35 8.04
C LYS A 30 -1.71 6.13 7.79
N PRO A 31 -2.17 4.87 7.65
CA PRO A 31 -3.59 4.58 7.61
C PRO A 31 -4.31 5.08 8.88
N HIS A 32 -5.53 5.59 8.71
CA HIS A 32 -6.35 6.04 9.83
C HIS A 32 -7.80 5.62 9.61
N ALA A 33 -8.44 5.09 10.65
CA ALA A 33 -9.80 4.54 10.58
C ALA A 33 -10.82 5.50 9.96
N ARG A 34 -10.77 6.81 10.32
CA ARG A 34 -11.62 7.86 9.72
C ARG A 34 -11.63 7.89 8.19
N HIS A 35 -10.50 7.53 7.55
CA HIS A 35 -10.38 7.51 6.09
C HIS A 35 -10.72 6.14 5.49
N LEU A 36 -10.79 5.09 6.32
CA LEU A 36 -11.25 3.76 5.93
C LEU A 36 -12.78 3.66 5.99
N ALA A 37 -13.45 4.42 6.86
CA ALA A 37 -14.90 4.35 7.06
C ALA A 37 -15.71 4.56 5.76
N PRO A 38 -15.44 5.57 4.91
CA PRO A 38 -16.20 5.73 3.66
C PRO A 38 -16.01 4.55 2.70
N LEU A 39 -14.85 3.90 2.72
CA LEU A 39 -14.59 2.69 1.91
C LEU A 39 -15.40 1.50 2.43
N ALA A 40 -15.50 1.35 3.75
CA ALA A 40 -16.31 0.32 4.38
C ALA A 40 -17.80 0.52 4.10
N GLU A 41 -18.30 1.76 4.19
CA GLU A 41 -19.69 2.11 3.84
C GLU A 41 -20.02 1.76 2.38
N ALA A 42 -19.14 2.11 1.45
CA ALA A 42 -19.32 1.79 0.05
C ALA A 42 -19.37 0.28 -0.23
N ARG A 43 -18.55 -0.51 0.48
CA ARG A 43 -18.59 -1.99 0.39
C ARG A 43 -19.86 -2.56 1.01
N LEU A 44 -20.27 -2.05 2.16
CA LEU A 44 -21.51 -2.47 2.82
C LEU A 44 -22.73 -2.24 1.92
N ALA A 45 -22.82 -1.08 1.28
CA ALA A 45 -23.90 -0.75 0.34
C ALA A 45 -23.98 -1.71 -0.87
N LYS A 46 -22.85 -2.33 -1.24
CA LYS A 46 -22.76 -3.34 -2.31
C LYS A 46 -22.93 -4.78 -1.83
N GLY A 47 -23.10 -5.00 -0.53
CA GLY A 47 -23.10 -6.34 0.07
C GLY A 47 -21.74 -7.04 0.04
N GLU A 48 -20.64 -6.31 -0.13
CA GLU A 48 -19.27 -6.84 -0.22
C GLU A 48 -18.63 -7.00 1.17
N THR A 49 -19.29 -7.77 2.05
CA THR A 49 -18.83 -8.07 3.40
C THR A 49 -18.24 -9.47 3.49
N ASP A 50 -17.19 -9.63 4.29
CA ASP A 50 -16.56 -10.93 4.55
C ASP A 50 -17.19 -11.60 5.78
N ASP A 51 -17.34 -12.94 5.75
CA ASP A 51 -17.73 -13.72 6.93
C ASP A 51 -16.57 -13.73 7.93
N LEU A 52 -16.87 -13.35 9.17
CA LEU A 52 -15.90 -13.28 10.26
C LEU A 52 -15.20 -14.63 10.51
N ALA A 53 -15.90 -15.75 10.35
CA ALA A 53 -15.32 -17.08 10.56
C ALA A 53 -14.22 -17.42 9.54
N TYR A 54 -14.22 -16.75 8.37
CA TYR A 54 -13.29 -16.98 7.27
C TYR A 54 -12.38 -15.77 6.99
N LEU A 55 -12.45 -14.72 7.81
CA LEU A 55 -11.63 -13.53 7.64
C LEU A 55 -10.16 -13.85 7.97
N VAL A 56 -9.31 -13.86 6.95
CA VAL A 56 -7.86 -14.05 7.09
C VAL A 56 -7.14 -12.73 6.83
N PRO A 57 -6.20 -12.29 7.70
CA PRO A 57 -5.46 -11.07 7.45
C PRO A 57 -4.55 -11.18 6.23
N ALA A 58 -4.57 -10.15 5.39
CA ALA A 58 -3.69 -10.05 4.21
C ALA A 58 -2.28 -9.58 4.62
N TYR A 59 -1.44 -10.50 5.11
CA TYR A 59 -0.09 -10.21 5.63
C TYR A 59 0.96 -9.82 4.56
N GLY A 60 0.56 -9.39 3.36
CA GLY A 60 1.47 -8.80 2.39
C GLY A 60 2.68 -9.66 1.97
N LYS A 61 2.67 -10.99 2.18
CA LYS A 61 3.81 -11.88 1.87
C LYS A 61 4.27 -11.81 0.40
N GLY A 62 3.37 -11.42 -0.51
CA GLY A 62 3.68 -11.17 -1.92
C GLY A 62 4.45 -9.87 -2.19
N ALA A 63 4.56 -8.97 -1.21
CA ALA A 63 5.29 -7.70 -1.32
C ALA A 63 6.79 -7.84 -1.00
N ASN A 64 7.32 -9.07 -0.83
CA ASN A 64 8.76 -9.33 -0.79
C ASN A 64 9.39 -9.09 -2.18
N VAL A 65 9.47 -7.81 -2.56
CA VAL A 65 10.07 -7.30 -3.80
C VAL A 65 11.60 -7.41 -3.84
N THR A 66 12.22 -8.08 -2.86
CA THR A 66 13.68 -8.19 -2.73
C THR A 66 14.27 -9.45 -3.33
N GLN A 67 13.49 -10.35 -3.94
CA GLN A 67 14.08 -11.48 -4.66
C GLN A 67 14.47 -11.02 -6.07
N PRO A 68 15.78 -10.94 -6.41
CA PRO A 68 16.15 -10.82 -7.80
C PRO A 68 15.59 -12.04 -8.53
N ALA A 69 15.07 -11.85 -9.75
CA ALA A 69 14.68 -12.96 -10.61
C ALA A 69 15.82 -13.98 -10.65
N LYS A 70 15.55 -15.21 -10.26
CA LYS A 70 16.50 -16.32 -10.37
C LYS A 70 16.96 -16.35 -11.83
N LYS A 71 18.23 -16.05 -12.11
CA LYS A 71 18.78 -16.26 -13.45
C LYS A 71 18.58 -17.73 -13.79
N ALA A 72 17.84 -18.02 -14.85
CA ALA A 72 17.79 -19.35 -15.42
C ALA A 72 19.22 -19.75 -15.78
N GLN A 73 19.67 -20.87 -15.21
CA GLN A 73 20.89 -21.56 -15.61
C GLN A 73 20.60 -22.41 -16.84
#